data_AF-A0A7Z0KWD5-F1
#
_entry.id   AF-A0A7Z0KWD5-F1
#
_cell.length_a   1.000
_cell.length_b   1.000
_cell.length_c   1.000
_cell.angle_alpha   90.00
_cell.angle_beta   90.00
_cell.angle_gamma   90.00
#
_symmetry.space_group_name_H-M   'P 1'
#
loop_
_entity.id
_entity.type
_entity.pdbx_description
1 polymer ?
#
loop_
_entity_poly.entity_id
_entity_poly.type
_entity_poly.pdbx_seq_one_letter_code
_entity_poly.pdbx_strand_id
1 'polypeptide(L)'
;MDKRVPLLRRLLVISATAALAGCLGSNSGGGGGGGGGGGGGTIGAHDARFDEIAAMMPTTDMPTSGSASYAGSVKTILNEGSTPIGTLLGDIELQLDFGQAFADATSQSVTGRVHNIRGTVGDDDVTYEGELTTAAALDNGVPSTMAINQMAVAGTTVTTGAIQSNFGGELTLGEETGQANLLLGGAFSGPGGQAASGAAGGTLWRPGGLSDYTVGGNWYIEQE
;
A
#
# COMPACT_ATOMS: atom_id res chain seq x y z
N MET A 1 -6.62 66.25 3.69
CA MET A 1 -7.77 66.27 4.60
C MET A 1 -7.77 64.95 5.35
N ASP A 2 -7.21 65.01 6.55
CA ASP A 2 -7.20 63.95 7.55
C ASP A 2 -8.61 63.51 7.92
N LYS A 3 -8.80 62.18 8.09
CA LYS A 3 -9.46 61.65 9.28
C LYS A 3 -8.79 60.33 9.69
N ARG A 4 -8.13 60.38 10.84
CA ARG A 4 -7.59 59.25 11.60
C ARG A 4 -8.57 58.82 12.70
N VAL A 5 -8.37 57.57 13.15
CA VAL A 5 -8.69 56.90 14.44
C VAL A 5 -10.19 56.68 14.82
N PRO A 6 -10.55 55.77 15.77
CA PRO A 6 -9.80 54.71 16.48
C PRO A 6 -10.52 53.38 16.88
N LEU A 7 -9.70 52.41 17.35
CA LEU A 7 -9.82 51.54 18.55
C LEU A 7 -10.90 50.43 18.75
N LEU A 8 -10.35 49.31 19.26
CA LEU A 8 -10.86 48.33 20.26
C LEU A 8 -12.02 47.42 19.81
N ARG A 9 -11.94 46.10 19.97
CA ARG A 9 -11.92 45.44 21.29
C ARG A 9 -11.44 43.98 21.15
N ARG A 10 -10.46 43.60 21.96
CA ARG A 10 -10.05 42.21 22.20
C ARG A 10 -11.16 41.47 22.94
N LEU A 11 -11.46 40.23 22.55
CA LEU A 11 -12.07 39.25 23.45
C LEU A 11 -11.28 37.94 23.37
N LEU A 12 -10.63 37.64 24.49
CA LEU A 12 -9.93 36.41 24.83
C LEU A 12 -10.98 35.46 25.40
N VAL A 13 -11.14 34.26 24.83
CA VAL A 13 -11.91 33.17 25.47
C VAL A 13 -10.96 32.00 25.64
N ILE A 14 -10.47 31.85 26.86
CA ILE A 14 -9.80 30.66 27.36
C ILE A 14 -10.90 29.78 27.97
N SER A 15 -11.19 28.63 27.35
CA SER A 15 -11.98 27.58 27.98
C SER A 15 -11.05 26.42 28.33
N ALA A 16 -10.66 26.40 29.61
CA ALA A 16 -10.04 25.26 30.26
C ALA A 16 -11.15 24.42 30.90
N THR A 17 -11.25 23.15 30.52
CA THR A 17 -11.94 22.12 31.32
C THR A 17 -10.99 20.97 31.52
N ALA A 18 -10.50 20.87 32.75
CA ALA A 18 -9.87 19.69 33.30
C ALA A 18 -10.96 18.74 33.82
N ALA A 19 -10.83 17.45 33.49
CA ALA A 19 -11.38 16.38 34.29
C ALA A 19 -10.39 15.21 34.30
N LEU A 20 -9.81 15.03 35.48
CA LEU A 20 -8.86 14.01 35.88
C LEU A 20 -9.66 12.91 36.61
N ALA A 21 -9.67 11.67 36.13
CA ALA A 21 -9.91 10.46 36.95
C ALA A 21 -9.82 9.20 36.10
N GLY A 22 -8.79 8.38 36.33
CA GLY A 22 -8.70 7.02 35.81
C GLY A 22 -7.72 6.23 36.67
N CYS A 23 -8.27 5.50 37.64
CA CYS A 23 -7.57 4.77 38.68
C CYS A 23 -6.54 3.75 38.18
N LEU A 24 -5.42 3.69 38.91
CA LEU A 24 -4.56 2.53 39.03
C LEU A 24 -5.37 1.33 39.55
N GLY A 25 -5.43 0.26 38.74
CA GLY A 25 -6.02 -1.02 39.11
C GLY A 25 -5.23 -2.17 38.47
N SER A 26 -4.41 -2.83 39.28
CA SER A 26 -3.71 -4.05 38.91
C SER A 26 -4.70 -5.18 38.69
N ASN A 27 -4.82 -5.68 37.45
CA ASN A 27 -5.44 -6.98 37.18
C ASN A 27 -4.73 -7.64 35.99
N SER A 28 -4.21 -8.83 36.26
CA SER A 28 -3.61 -9.78 35.32
C SER A 28 -4.63 -10.33 34.34
N GLY A 29 -4.20 -10.48 33.08
CA GLY A 29 -4.77 -11.46 32.15
C GLY A 29 -5.47 -10.86 30.94
N GLY A 30 -5.09 -11.37 29.77
CA GLY A 30 -5.97 -11.44 28.60
C GLY A 30 -5.53 -10.63 27.40
N GLY A 31 -5.27 -11.35 26.30
CA GLY A 31 -5.54 -10.87 24.95
C GLY A 31 -4.42 -10.07 24.29
N GLY A 32 -3.49 -10.77 23.64
CA GLY A 32 -2.78 -10.22 22.50
C GLY A 32 -3.78 -10.05 21.35
N GLY A 33 -4.45 -8.91 21.31
CA GLY A 33 -5.22 -8.48 20.16
C GLY A 33 -4.27 -8.01 19.07
N GLY A 34 -4.32 -8.67 17.91
CA GLY A 34 -3.67 -8.21 16.69
C GLY A 34 -4.16 -6.81 16.37
N GLY A 35 -3.23 -5.85 16.41
CA GLY A 35 -3.46 -4.50 15.92
C GLY A 35 -3.37 -4.51 14.40
N GLY A 36 -4.47 -4.87 13.73
CA GLY A 36 -4.72 -4.46 12.35
C GLY A 36 -4.98 -2.96 12.34
N GLY A 37 -3.91 -2.19 12.34
CA GLY A 37 -3.92 -0.73 12.29
C GLY A 37 -3.46 -0.26 10.92
N GLY A 38 -4.30 -0.46 9.90
CA GLY A 38 -4.16 0.23 8.63
C GLY A 38 -4.37 1.73 8.86
N GLY A 39 -3.31 2.51 8.77
CA GLY A 39 -3.39 3.96 8.93
C GLY A 39 -2.03 4.60 9.04
N GLY A 40 -1.52 5.13 7.93
CA GLY A 40 -0.51 6.18 8.01
C GLY A 40 0.90 5.70 8.36
N GLY A 41 1.33 4.53 7.90
CA GLY A 41 2.72 4.07 8.07
C GLY A 41 3.71 5.14 7.58
N THR A 42 4.83 5.30 8.30
CA THR A 42 5.95 6.14 7.89
C THR A 42 6.87 5.36 6.95
N ILE A 43 7.75 6.05 6.21
CA ILE A 43 8.75 5.40 5.35
C ILE A 43 9.60 4.40 6.14
N GLY A 44 10.03 4.79 7.35
CA GLY A 44 10.81 3.90 8.22
C GLY A 44 10.02 2.69 8.71
N ALA A 45 8.72 2.81 8.96
CA ALA A 45 7.88 1.68 9.34
C ALA A 45 7.67 0.71 8.16
N HIS A 46 7.48 1.24 6.95
CA HIS A 46 7.43 0.44 5.73
C HIS A 46 8.72 -0.37 5.56
N ASP A 47 9.88 0.29 5.66
CA ASP A 47 11.18 -0.35 5.44
C ASP A 47 11.44 -1.46 6.44
N ALA A 48 11.18 -1.21 7.73
CA ALA A 48 11.31 -2.23 8.76
C ALA A 48 10.43 -3.45 8.46
N ARG A 49 9.17 -3.23 8.05
CA ARG A 49 8.25 -4.33 7.79
C ARG A 49 8.58 -5.09 6.50
N PHE A 50 8.99 -4.38 5.46
CA PHE A 50 9.47 -5.00 4.23
C PHE A 50 10.67 -5.91 4.52
N ASP A 51 11.66 -5.44 5.29
CA ASP A 51 12.85 -6.22 5.64
C ASP A 51 12.51 -7.47 6.47
N GLU A 52 11.55 -7.35 7.40
CA GLU A 52 11.06 -8.50 8.18
C GLU A 52 10.42 -9.57 7.29
N ILE A 53 9.58 -9.17 6.32
CA ILE A 53 8.92 -10.10 5.39
C ILE A 53 9.92 -10.68 4.39
N ALA A 54 10.85 -9.87 3.88
CA ALA A 54 11.89 -10.31 2.96
C ALA A 54 12.86 -11.32 3.60
N ALA A 55 13.00 -11.31 4.93
CA ALA A 55 13.78 -12.28 5.68
C ALA A 55 13.04 -13.60 5.98
N MET A 56 11.75 -13.69 5.67
CA MET A 56 10.97 -14.92 5.88
C MET A 56 11.39 -16.02 4.91
N MET A 57 11.17 -17.28 5.31
CA MET A 57 11.34 -18.42 4.41
C MET A 57 10.32 -18.35 3.27
N PRO A 58 10.70 -18.68 2.02
CA PRO A 58 9.74 -18.80 0.92
C PRO A 58 8.62 -19.79 1.24
N THR A 59 7.40 -19.50 0.79
CA THR A 59 6.26 -20.39 1.00
C THR A 59 6.45 -21.72 0.27
N THR A 60 6.17 -22.82 0.96
CA THR A 60 6.27 -24.20 0.42
C THR A 60 4.94 -24.96 0.42
N ASP A 61 3.89 -24.34 0.95
CA ASP A 61 2.57 -24.90 1.20
C ASP A 61 1.45 -23.92 0.78
N MET A 62 1.65 -23.20 -0.33
CA MET A 62 0.68 -22.24 -0.86
C MET A 62 -0.70 -22.89 -1.06
N PRO A 63 -1.81 -22.26 -0.61
CA PRO A 63 -3.15 -22.79 -0.82
C PRO A 63 -3.47 -22.93 -2.31
N THR A 64 -4.23 -23.96 -2.69
CA THR A 64 -4.67 -24.21 -4.07
C THR A 64 -6.18 -24.01 -4.26
N SER A 65 -6.86 -23.51 -3.24
CA SER A 65 -8.31 -23.32 -3.21
C SER A 65 -8.68 -22.30 -2.14
N GLY A 66 -9.87 -21.73 -2.26
CA GLY A 66 -10.36 -20.71 -1.32
C GLY A 66 -9.77 -19.34 -1.61
N SER A 67 -9.99 -18.41 -0.69
CA SER A 67 -9.60 -17.01 -0.84
C SER A 67 -9.14 -16.44 0.50
N ALA A 68 -8.35 -15.36 0.45
CA ALA A 68 -7.89 -14.64 1.64
C ALA A 68 -7.69 -13.15 1.36
N SER A 69 -7.91 -12.34 2.39
CA SER A 69 -7.67 -10.89 2.37
C SER A 69 -6.27 -10.59 2.85
N TYR A 70 -5.65 -9.59 2.23
CA TYR A 70 -4.32 -9.13 2.51
C TYR A 70 -4.28 -7.60 2.60
N ALA A 71 -3.49 -7.08 3.52
CA ALA A 71 -3.24 -5.65 3.65
C ALA A 71 -1.74 -5.38 3.77
N GLY A 72 -1.32 -4.18 3.37
CA GLY A 72 0.09 -3.81 3.46
C GLY A 72 0.37 -2.42 2.93
N SER A 73 1.57 -2.21 2.42
CA SER A 73 1.94 -0.91 1.84
C SER A 73 2.95 -1.04 0.71
N VAL A 74 2.96 -0.02 -0.15
CA VAL A 74 3.94 0.20 -1.20
C VAL A 74 4.70 1.48 -0.91
N LYS A 75 6.02 1.46 -1.12
CA LYS A 75 6.86 2.64 -1.16
C LYS A 75 7.45 2.78 -2.55
N THR A 76 7.24 3.92 -3.19
CA THR A 76 7.79 4.23 -4.51
C THR A 76 8.69 5.45 -4.47
N ILE A 77 9.77 5.39 -5.24
CA ILE A 77 10.65 6.50 -5.56
C ILE A 77 10.18 7.04 -6.91
N LEU A 78 9.95 8.35 -6.97
CA LEU A 78 9.56 9.04 -8.20
C LEU A 78 10.82 9.55 -8.87
N ASN A 79 10.90 9.35 -10.17
CA ASN A 79 12.04 9.80 -10.96
C ASN A 79 11.58 10.66 -12.14
N GLU A 80 12.27 11.79 -12.32
CA GLU A 80 12.26 12.57 -13.55
C GLU A 80 13.48 12.16 -14.38
N GLY A 81 13.23 11.39 -15.45
CA GLY A 81 14.31 10.67 -16.13
C GLY A 81 14.99 9.68 -15.17
N SER A 82 16.30 9.85 -14.95
CA SER A 82 17.08 9.03 -14.01
C SER A 82 17.27 9.68 -12.64
N THR A 83 16.67 10.84 -12.40
CA THR A 83 16.88 11.62 -11.17
C THR A 83 15.75 11.36 -10.19
N PRO A 84 16.04 10.83 -8.98
CA PRO A 84 15.04 10.73 -7.92
C PRO A 84 14.60 12.13 -7.49
N ILE A 85 13.29 12.36 -7.48
CA ILE A 85 12.70 13.64 -7.10
C ILE A 85 11.78 13.52 -5.89
N GLY A 86 11.44 12.31 -5.43
CA GLY A 86 10.44 12.17 -4.39
C GLY A 86 10.23 10.73 -3.96
N THR A 87 9.47 10.57 -2.88
CA THR A 87 9.05 9.27 -2.38
C THR A 87 7.58 9.31 -2.01
N LEU A 88 6.80 8.33 -2.46
CA LEU A 88 5.40 8.14 -2.07
C LEU A 88 5.24 6.84 -1.29
N LEU A 89 4.25 6.84 -0.40
CA LEU A 89 3.68 5.68 0.26
C LEU A 89 2.22 5.54 -0.17
N GLY A 90 1.79 4.30 -0.36
CA GLY A 90 0.39 3.95 -0.54
C GLY A 90 0.05 2.74 0.32
N ASP A 91 -1.20 2.70 0.77
CA ASP A 91 -1.73 1.58 1.54
C ASP A 91 -2.35 0.57 0.55
N ILE A 92 -2.09 -0.73 0.74
CA ILE A 92 -2.54 -1.81 -0.15
C ILE A 92 -3.63 -2.62 0.54
N GLU A 93 -4.71 -2.92 -0.18
CA GLU A 93 -5.73 -3.90 0.19
C GLU A 93 -5.98 -4.84 -0.99
N LEU A 94 -5.84 -6.15 -0.77
CA LEU A 94 -6.00 -7.19 -1.78
C LEU A 94 -6.90 -8.33 -1.30
N GLN A 95 -7.68 -8.88 -2.22
CA GLN A 95 -8.37 -10.14 -2.10
C GLN A 95 -7.75 -11.11 -3.11
N LEU A 96 -7.27 -12.23 -2.60
CA LEU A 96 -6.65 -13.30 -3.40
C LEU A 96 -7.63 -14.47 -3.55
N ASP A 97 -7.75 -15.00 -4.76
CA ASP A 97 -8.48 -16.24 -5.07
C ASP A 97 -7.50 -17.33 -5.50
N PHE A 98 -7.18 -18.23 -4.56
CA PHE A 98 -6.23 -19.32 -4.79
C PHE A 98 -6.81 -20.41 -5.68
N GLY A 99 -8.13 -20.60 -5.66
CA GLY A 99 -8.79 -21.57 -6.54
C GLY A 99 -8.71 -21.14 -7.99
N GLN A 100 -9.00 -19.87 -8.26
CA GLN A 100 -8.89 -19.28 -9.60
C GLN A 100 -7.44 -19.31 -10.08
N ALA A 101 -6.48 -18.88 -9.25
CA ALA A 101 -5.06 -18.90 -9.61
C ALA A 101 -4.51 -20.30 -9.91
N PHE A 102 -4.97 -21.31 -9.17
CA PHE A 102 -4.55 -22.69 -9.37
C PHE A 102 -5.19 -23.32 -10.62
N ALA A 103 -6.43 -22.93 -10.94
CA ALA A 103 -7.13 -23.41 -12.12
C ALA A 103 -6.64 -22.74 -13.42
N ASP A 104 -6.38 -21.44 -13.37
CA ASP A 104 -5.91 -20.63 -14.50
C ASP A 104 -5.09 -19.41 -14.02
N ALA A 105 -3.77 -19.55 -14.11
CA ALA A 105 -2.81 -18.52 -13.72
C ALA A 105 -2.79 -17.27 -14.64
N THR A 106 -3.57 -17.26 -15.73
CA THR A 106 -3.67 -16.12 -16.65
C THR A 106 -4.88 -15.24 -16.41
N SER A 107 -5.88 -15.77 -15.70
CA SER A 107 -7.11 -15.06 -15.36
C SER A 107 -6.97 -14.25 -14.07
N GLN A 108 -7.79 -13.20 -13.96
CA GLN A 108 -7.85 -12.34 -12.77
C GLN A 108 -8.08 -13.19 -11.51
N SER A 109 -7.07 -13.23 -10.64
CA SER A 109 -7.11 -13.96 -9.36
C SER A 109 -6.73 -13.07 -8.17
N VAL A 110 -6.45 -11.80 -8.45
CA VAL A 110 -6.16 -10.76 -7.46
C VAL A 110 -7.09 -9.59 -7.73
N THR A 111 -7.84 -9.16 -6.73
CA THR A 111 -8.61 -7.91 -6.78
C THR A 111 -8.21 -7.00 -5.64
N GLY A 112 -8.25 -5.69 -5.84
CA GLY A 112 -7.92 -4.77 -4.75
C GLY A 112 -7.58 -3.38 -5.22
N ARG A 113 -6.94 -2.64 -4.30
CA ARG A 113 -6.63 -1.22 -4.48
C ARG A 113 -5.35 -0.79 -3.76
N VAL A 114 -4.82 0.31 -4.25
CA VAL A 114 -3.82 1.14 -3.58
C VAL A 114 -4.43 2.52 -3.35
N HIS A 115 -4.44 2.97 -2.10
CA HIS A 115 -5.05 4.24 -1.69
C HIS A 115 -4.20 4.99 -0.67
N ASN A 116 -4.67 6.14 -0.20
CA ASN A 116 -3.98 6.97 0.79
C ASN A 116 -2.56 7.35 0.33
N ILE A 117 -2.42 7.74 -0.95
CA ILE A 117 -1.13 7.96 -1.61
C ILE A 117 -0.56 9.31 -1.19
N ARG A 118 0.60 9.30 -0.52
CA ARG A 118 1.16 10.49 0.15
C ARG A 118 2.68 10.42 0.23
N GLY A 119 3.34 11.57 0.33
CA GLY A 119 4.80 11.62 0.49
C GLY A 119 5.38 12.95 0.05
N THR A 120 6.49 12.93 -0.67
CA THR A 120 7.23 14.12 -1.10
C THR A 120 7.49 14.13 -2.59
N VAL A 121 7.44 15.32 -3.20
CA VAL A 121 7.89 15.59 -4.57
C VAL A 121 8.69 16.90 -4.56
N GLY A 122 9.97 16.82 -4.86
CA GLY A 122 10.93 17.89 -4.56
C GLY A 122 11.04 18.08 -3.06
N ASP A 123 10.84 19.32 -2.62
CA ASP A 123 10.82 19.69 -1.20
C ASP A 123 9.39 19.78 -0.64
N ASP A 124 8.37 19.50 -1.46
CA ASP A 124 6.97 19.66 -1.09
C ASP A 124 6.35 18.34 -0.64
N ASP A 125 5.61 18.39 0.48
CA ASP A 125 4.72 17.30 0.89
C ASP A 125 3.50 17.27 -0.02
N VAL A 126 3.15 16.08 -0.49
CA VAL A 126 2.01 15.85 -1.40
C VAL A 126 1.11 14.74 -0.88
N THR A 127 -0.18 14.91 -1.13
CA THR A 127 -1.21 13.87 -0.96
C THR A 127 -2.02 13.83 -2.24
N TYR A 128 -2.09 12.65 -2.86
CA TYR A 128 -2.89 12.41 -4.03
C TYR A 128 -4.26 11.89 -3.61
N GLU A 129 -5.31 12.54 -4.10
CA GLU A 129 -6.68 12.06 -3.95
C GLU A 129 -7.00 11.02 -5.04
N GLY A 130 -7.79 10.01 -4.69
CA GLY A 130 -8.13 8.89 -5.57
C GLY A 130 -7.53 7.56 -5.12
N GLU A 131 -7.72 6.53 -5.94
CA GLU A 131 -7.20 5.18 -5.71
C GLU A 131 -6.81 4.53 -7.04
N LEU A 132 -5.81 3.66 -6.99
CA LEU A 132 -5.46 2.77 -8.09
C LEU A 132 -6.11 1.42 -7.83
N THR A 133 -6.80 0.85 -8.80
CA THR A 133 -7.52 -0.42 -8.63
C THR A 133 -7.09 -1.45 -9.65
N THR A 134 -7.16 -2.72 -9.27
CA THR A 134 -6.96 -3.83 -10.21
C THR A 134 -8.05 -3.90 -11.27
N ALA A 135 -9.25 -3.38 -10.97
CA ALA A 135 -10.37 -3.32 -11.90
C ALA A 135 -10.08 -2.34 -13.05
N ALA A 136 -9.60 -1.14 -12.74
CA ALA A 136 -9.22 -0.17 -13.77
C ALA A 136 -8.04 -0.65 -14.64
N ALA A 137 -7.10 -1.43 -14.09
CA ALA A 137 -6.08 -2.10 -14.90
C ALA A 137 -6.67 -3.18 -15.83
N LEU A 138 -7.61 -3.97 -15.31
CA LEU A 138 -8.30 -5.01 -16.08
C LEU A 138 -9.15 -4.43 -17.22
N ASP A 139 -9.78 -3.27 -17.03
CA ASP A 139 -10.51 -2.56 -18.09
C ASP A 139 -9.59 -2.14 -19.25
N ASN A 140 -8.28 -2.01 -19.00
CA ASN A 140 -7.24 -1.79 -20.01
C ASN A 140 -6.60 -3.09 -20.52
N GLY A 141 -7.16 -4.25 -20.17
CA GLY A 141 -6.70 -5.56 -20.63
C GLY A 141 -5.49 -6.11 -19.88
N VAL A 142 -5.16 -5.56 -18.71
CA VAL A 142 -3.99 -5.98 -17.92
C VAL A 142 -4.43 -6.66 -16.62
N PRO A 143 -4.55 -8.00 -16.60
CA PRO A 143 -5.02 -8.71 -15.43
C PRO A 143 -3.99 -8.73 -14.29
N SER A 144 -4.49 -8.89 -13.06
CA SER A 144 -3.71 -9.18 -11.86
C SER A 144 -3.85 -10.65 -11.51
N THR A 145 -2.73 -11.36 -11.44
CA THR A 145 -2.69 -12.82 -11.38
C THR A 145 -1.76 -13.33 -10.29
N MET A 146 -1.98 -14.59 -9.91
CA MET A 146 -1.02 -15.38 -9.13
C MET A 146 -0.60 -16.61 -9.91
N ALA A 147 0.66 -17.01 -9.72
CA ALA A 147 1.18 -18.28 -10.23
C ALA A 147 1.40 -19.22 -9.04
N ILE A 148 0.60 -20.28 -8.96
CA ILE A 148 0.74 -21.33 -7.95
C ILE A 148 1.34 -22.56 -8.63
N ASN A 149 2.53 -22.97 -8.21
CA ASN A 149 3.28 -24.07 -8.81
C ASN A 149 3.45 -25.21 -7.82
N GLN A 150 3.19 -26.44 -8.26
CA GLN A 150 3.46 -27.66 -7.50
C GLN A 150 4.64 -28.41 -8.09
N MET A 151 5.57 -28.85 -7.24
CA MET A 151 6.71 -29.67 -7.64
C MET A 151 7.04 -30.73 -6.58
N ALA A 152 7.58 -31.86 -7.01
CA ALA A 152 8.04 -32.91 -6.12
C ALA A 152 9.53 -32.72 -5.79
N VAL A 153 9.87 -32.56 -4.52
CA VAL A 153 11.25 -32.44 -4.01
C VAL A 153 11.48 -33.55 -3.01
N ALA A 154 12.42 -34.45 -3.30
CA ALA A 154 12.75 -35.60 -2.44
C ALA A 154 11.53 -36.45 -2.01
N GLY A 155 10.50 -36.54 -2.86
CA GLY A 155 9.26 -37.29 -2.57
C GLY A 155 8.19 -36.51 -1.81
N THR A 156 8.41 -35.22 -1.51
CA THR A 156 7.44 -34.31 -0.91
C THR A 156 6.93 -33.30 -1.94
N THR A 157 5.63 -33.06 -1.97
CA THR A 157 5.05 -31.98 -2.79
C THR A 157 5.31 -30.64 -2.13
N VAL A 158 5.91 -29.72 -2.88
CA VAL A 158 6.13 -28.32 -2.52
C VAL A 158 5.22 -27.47 -3.40
N THR A 159 4.43 -26.60 -2.78
CA THR A 159 3.56 -25.64 -3.47
C THR A 159 4.06 -24.22 -3.21
N THR A 160 4.55 -23.56 -4.26
CA THR A 160 5.07 -22.18 -4.20
C THR A 160 4.07 -21.21 -4.85
N GLY A 161 4.08 -19.95 -4.42
CA GLY A 161 3.28 -18.88 -5.02
C GLY A 161 4.11 -17.69 -5.47
N ALA A 162 3.72 -17.06 -6.57
CA ALA A 162 4.14 -15.72 -6.97
C ALA A 162 2.92 -14.87 -7.32
N ILE A 163 3.03 -13.55 -7.20
CA ILE A 163 1.94 -12.60 -7.44
C ILE A 163 2.40 -11.47 -8.36
N GLN A 164 1.51 -11.11 -9.27
CA GLN A 164 1.62 -9.95 -10.14
C GLN A 164 0.32 -9.14 -10.07
N SER A 165 0.36 -7.98 -9.43
CA SER A 165 -0.80 -7.10 -9.29
C SER A 165 -0.60 -5.84 -10.11
N ASN A 166 -1.49 -5.62 -11.08
CA ASN A 166 -1.55 -4.44 -11.92
C ASN A 166 -2.67 -3.53 -11.41
N PHE A 167 -2.34 -2.27 -11.18
CA PHE A 167 -3.28 -1.25 -10.76
C PHE A 167 -3.26 -0.10 -11.76
N GLY A 168 -4.43 0.48 -12.02
CA GLY A 168 -4.60 1.69 -12.80
C GLY A 168 -5.61 2.61 -12.13
N GLY A 169 -5.61 3.88 -12.50
CA GLY A 169 -6.59 4.82 -11.99
C GLY A 169 -6.19 6.27 -12.24
N GLU A 170 -7.10 7.17 -11.87
CA GLU A 170 -6.85 8.61 -11.87
C GLU A 170 -6.51 9.08 -10.47
N LEU A 171 -5.47 9.90 -10.38
CA LEU A 171 -5.06 10.57 -9.16
C LEU A 171 -5.14 12.07 -9.36
N THR A 172 -5.52 12.77 -8.30
CA THR A 172 -5.67 14.23 -8.30
C THR A 172 -4.72 14.86 -7.31
N LEU A 173 -3.98 15.88 -7.74
CA LEU A 173 -3.13 16.72 -6.89
C LEU A 173 -3.51 18.19 -7.11
N GLY A 174 -4.08 18.82 -6.09
CA GLY A 174 -4.63 20.17 -6.23
C GLY A 174 -5.85 20.17 -7.17
N GLU A 175 -5.78 20.95 -8.25
CA GLU A 175 -6.85 21.06 -9.26
C GLU A 175 -6.61 20.19 -10.51
N GLU A 176 -5.50 19.47 -10.54
CA GLU A 176 -5.08 18.69 -11.70
C GLU A 176 -5.27 17.19 -11.46
N THR A 177 -5.81 16.49 -12.44
CA THR A 177 -6.06 15.05 -12.43
C THR A 177 -5.33 14.39 -13.57
N GLY A 178 -4.73 13.23 -13.33
CA GLY A 178 -4.11 12.43 -14.37
C GLY A 178 -4.00 10.95 -14.05
N GLN A 179 -3.65 10.20 -15.08
CA GLN A 179 -3.59 8.73 -15.04
C GLN A 179 -2.33 8.24 -14.32
N ALA A 180 -2.45 7.13 -13.62
CA ALA A 180 -1.35 6.47 -12.98
C ALA A 180 -1.54 4.95 -13.06
N ASN A 181 -0.42 4.24 -13.08
CA ASN A 181 -0.40 2.79 -13.04
C ASN A 181 0.75 2.29 -12.18
N LEU A 182 0.49 1.17 -11.53
CA LEU A 182 1.42 0.53 -10.62
C LEU A 182 1.38 -0.98 -10.86
N LEU A 183 2.55 -1.57 -11.02
CA LEU A 183 2.79 -3.00 -11.09
C LEU A 183 3.52 -3.42 -9.83
N LEU A 184 2.95 -4.39 -9.12
CA LEU A 184 3.57 -5.06 -7.98
C LEU A 184 3.90 -6.49 -8.40
N GLY A 185 5.17 -6.85 -8.38
CA GLY A 185 5.64 -8.22 -8.64
C GLY A 185 6.38 -8.77 -7.44
N GLY A 186 6.07 -9.99 -7.01
CA GLY A 186 6.67 -10.56 -5.81
C GLY A 186 6.40 -12.04 -5.59
N ALA A 187 6.91 -12.55 -4.47
CA ALA A 187 6.77 -13.94 -4.06
C ALA A 187 6.16 -14.04 -2.66
N PHE A 188 5.44 -15.13 -2.42
CA PHE A 188 4.88 -15.42 -1.10
C PHE A 188 5.95 -16.02 -0.17
N SER A 189 5.88 -15.63 1.09
CA SER A 189 6.76 -16.08 2.16
C SER A 189 5.96 -16.49 3.39
N GLY A 190 6.53 -17.43 4.14
CA GLY A 190 5.97 -18.05 5.34
C GLY A 190 4.88 -19.10 5.06
N PRO A 191 4.41 -19.78 6.12
CA PRO A 191 3.41 -20.85 6.01
C PRO A 191 2.12 -20.37 5.35
N GLY A 192 1.57 -21.17 4.44
CA GLY A 192 0.31 -20.89 3.77
C GLY A 192 0.27 -19.60 2.94
N GLY A 193 1.43 -18.98 2.66
CA GLY A 193 1.50 -17.70 1.99
C GLY A 193 1.19 -16.49 2.88
N GLN A 194 1.41 -16.58 4.20
CA GLN A 194 1.06 -15.54 5.18
C GLN A 194 1.45 -14.09 4.79
N ALA A 195 2.49 -13.90 3.99
CA ALA A 195 2.92 -12.60 3.49
C ALA A 195 3.44 -12.71 2.06
N ALA A 196 3.47 -11.58 1.34
CA ALA A 196 4.21 -11.45 0.08
C ALA A 196 4.92 -10.11 0.03
N SER A 197 6.04 -10.07 -0.69
CA SER A 197 6.79 -8.84 -0.92
C SER A 197 7.51 -8.89 -2.26
N GLY A 198 7.91 -7.71 -2.74
CA GLY A 198 8.73 -7.63 -3.94
C GLY A 198 8.91 -6.22 -4.48
N ALA A 199 9.13 -6.14 -5.78
CA ALA A 199 9.40 -4.90 -6.49
C ALA A 199 8.09 -4.23 -6.94
N ALA A 200 8.07 -2.90 -6.85
CA ALA A 200 7.05 -2.04 -7.40
C ALA A 200 7.62 -1.25 -8.58
N GLY A 201 6.81 -1.03 -9.62
CA GLY A 201 7.19 -0.20 -10.77
C GLY A 201 5.97 0.35 -11.50
N GLY A 202 6.14 1.38 -12.31
CA GLY A 202 5.03 1.96 -13.07
C GLY A 202 5.26 3.39 -13.50
N THR A 203 4.17 4.12 -13.68
CA THR A 203 4.18 5.52 -14.10
C THR A 203 3.11 6.32 -13.36
N LEU A 204 3.45 7.57 -13.05
CA LEU A 204 2.56 8.52 -12.39
C LEU A 204 2.54 9.78 -13.24
N TRP A 205 1.34 10.22 -13.63
CA TRP A 205 1.18 11.49 -14.32
C TRP A 205 1.82 12.66 -13.56
N ARG A 206 2.39 13.60 -14.32
CA ARG A 206 3.07 14.77 -13.79
C ARG A 206 2.20 16.04 -13.88
N PRO A 207 1.83 16.67 -12.75
CA PRO A 207 1.23 18.01 -12.73
C PRO A 207 2.05 19.05 -13.49
N GLY A 208 1.40 19.75 -14.42
CA GLY A 208 2.02 20.76 -15.28
C GLY A 208 3.18 20.28 -16.18
N GLY A 209 3.43 18.96 -16.25
CA GLY A 209 4.58 18.37 -16.93
C GLY A 209 4.32 17.91 -18.36
N LEU A 210 5.39 17.76 -19.13
CA LEU A 210 5.34 17.21 -20.50
C LEU A 210 5.48 15.68 -20.55
N SER A 211 5.91 15.06 -19.46
CA SER A 211 6.12 13.61 -19.35
C SER A 211 5.83 13.12 -17.94
N ASP A 212 5.29 11.91 -17.86
CA ASP A 212 5.01 11.22 -16.61
C ASP A 212 6.29 10.94 -15.82
N TYR A 213 6.14 10.85 -14.49
CA TYR A 213 7.17 10.31 -13.62
C TYR A 213 7.25 8.80 -13.79
N THR A 214 8.48 8.28 -13.76
CA THR A 214 8.68 6.83 -13.59
C THR A 214 8.72 6.51 -12.11
N VAL A 215 8.05 5.43 -11.72
CA VAL A 215 8.07 4.97 -10.32
C VAL A 215 8.78 3.63 -10.23
N GLY A 216 9.57 3.48 -9.17
CA GLY A 216 10.23 2.23 -8.80
C GLY A 216 10.35 2.12 -7.28
N GLY A 217 10.24 0.92 -6.73
CA GLY A 217 10.32 0.75 -5.29
C GLY A 217 10.01 -0.66 -4.82
N ASN A 218 9.47 -0.77 -3.62
CA ASN A 218 9.17 -2.04 -2.97
C ASN A 218 7.81 -2.02 -2.29
N TRP A 219 7.29 -3.21 -2.03
CA TRP A 219 5.98 -3.39 -1.43
C TRP A 219 5.94 -4.65 -0.59
N TYR A 220 5.00 -4.70 0.34
CA TYR A 220 4.64 -5.90 1.08
C TYR A 220 3.15 -5.96 1.34
N ILE A 221 2.64 -7.17 1.54
CA ILE A 221 1.30 -7.47 2.05
C ILE A 221 1.36 -8.63 3.04
N GLU A 222 0.37 -8.69 3.91
CA GLU A 222 0.19 -9.74 4.90
C GLU A 222 -1.27 -10.14 4.99
N GLN A 223 -1.51 -11.40 5.28
CA GLN A 223 -2.85 -11.94 5.45
C GLN A 223 -3.52 -11.34 6.70
N GLU A 224 -4.79 -10.96 6.58
CA GLU A 224 -5.63 -10.48 7.71
C GLU A 224 -6.27 -11.61 8.54
#